data_AF-A0A1J5NAQ2-F1
#
_entry.id   AF-A0A1J5NAQ2-F1
#
_cell.length_a   1.000
_cell.length_b   1.000
_cell.length_c   1.000
_cell.angle_alpha   90.00
_cell.angle_beta   90.00
_cell.angle_gamma   90.00
#
_symmetry.space_group_name_H-M   'P 1'
#
loop_
_entity.id
_entity.type
_entity.pdbx_description
1 polymer ?
#
loop_
_entity_poly.entity_id
_entity_poly.type
_entity_poly.pdbx_seq_one_letter_code
_entity_poly.pdbx_strand_id
1 'polypeptide(L)' 'MLHEIRSTYPVGCHHLIQEFETGEYLVVDIRPFLKGPGFEPLKDPNFFRQVKADPETRTMI' A
#
# COMPACT_ATOMS: atom_id res chain seq x y z
N MET A 1 1.24 -19.72 -7.64
CA MET A 1 1.95 -18.80 -8.56
C MET A 1 2.06 -17.47 -7.85
N LEU A 2 3.21 -16.78 -7.89
CA LEU A 2 3.32 -15.41 -7.39
C LEU A 2 2.78 -14.47 -8.48
N HIS A 3 1.85 -13.58 -8.13
CA HIS A 3 1.34 -12.55 -9.04
C HIS A 3 2.08 -11.23 -8.80
N GLU A 4 2.47 -10.54 -9.88
CA GLU A 4 3.12 -9.24 -9.78
C GLU A 4 2.09 -8.12 -9.54
N ILE A 5 2.39 -7.22 -8.60
CA ILE A 5 1.62 -6.00 -8.37
C ILE A 5 2.04 -4.97 -9.41
N ARG A 6 1.06 -4.47 -10.17
CA ARG A 6 1.20 -3.42 -11.19
C ARG A 6 1.09 -2.02 -10.59
N SER A 7 0.14 -1.82 -9.68
CA SER A 7 -0.07 -0.52 -9.03
C SER A 7 -0.64 -0.68 -7.62
N THR A 8 -0.47 0.36 -6.80
CA THR A 8 -0.97 0.43 -5.43
C THR A 8 -1.35 1.85 -5.07
N TYR A 9 -2.52 2.01 -4.44
CA TYR A 9 -2.99 3.31 -3.97
C TYR A 9 -3.84 3.18 -2.69
N PRO A 10 -3.84 4.18 -1.81
CA PRO A 10 -4.65 4.18 -0.61
C PRO A 10 -6.13 4.41 -0.95
N VAL A 11 -7.02 3.58 -0.39
CA VAL A 11 -8.49 3.65 -0.60
C VAL A 11 -9.29 3.83 0.69
N GLY A 12 -8.60 4.06 1.81
CA GLY A 12 -9.21 4.29 3.11
C GLY A 12 -8.16 4.42 4.20
N CYS A 13 -8.58 4.37 5.46
CA CYS A 13 -7.66 4.36 6.59
C CYS A 13 -6.83 3.07 6.57
N HIS A 14 -5.55 3.15 6.22
CA HIS A 14 -4.61 2.03 6.21
C HIS A 14 -5.00 0.87 5.28
N HIS A 15 -5.86 1.14 4.29
CA HIS A 15 -6.21 0.17 3.26
C HIS A 15 -5.60 0.58 1.94
N LEU A 16 -4.94 -0.37 1.28
CA LEU A 16 -4.46 -0.24 -0.08
C LEU A 16 -5.30 -1.09 -0.99
N ILE A 17 -5.53 -0.61 -2.20
CA ILE A 17 -5.90 -1.49 -3.31
C ILE A 17 -4.64 -1.81 -4.09
N GLN A 18 -4.45 -3.09 -4.37
CA GLN A 18 -3.40 -3.64 -5.20
C GLN A 18 -4.01 -4.10 -6.51
N GLU A 19 -3.44 -3.64 -7.60
CA GLU A 19 -3.77 -4.12 -8.94
C GLU A 19 -2.70 -5.10 -9.38
N PHE A 20 -3.10 -6.28 -9.83
CA PHE A 20 -2.18 -7.30 -10.32
C PHE A 20 -2.03 -7.22 -11.84
N GLU A 21 -0.95 -7.80 -12.38
CA GLU A 21 -0.76 -7.93 -13.82
C GLU A 21 -1.94 -8.60 -14.54
N THR A 22 -2.64 -9.50 -13.84
CA THR A 22 -3.83 -10.23 -14.32
C THR A 22 -5.04 -9.33 -14.55
N GLY A 23 -5.00 -8.09 -14.05
CA GLY A 23 -6.15 -7.19 -13.98
C GLY A 23 -7.03 -7.41 -12.74
N GLU A 24 -6.67 -8.34 -11.87
CA GLU A 24 -7.35 -8.53 -10.58
C GLU A 24 -7.00 -7.40 -9.61
N TYR A 25 -7.95 -7.11 -8.71
CA TYR A 25 -7.76 -6.15 -7.64
C TYR A 25 -7.96 -6.80 -6.27
N LEU A 26 -7.14 -6.41 -5.31
CA LEU A 26 -7.28 -6.82 -3.91
C LEU A 26 -7.19 -5.61 -2.99
N VAL A 27 -8.12 -5.51 -2.05
CA VAL A 27 -8.02 -4.54 -0.94
C VAL A 27 -7.35 -5.22 0.24
N VAL A 28 -6.26 -4.64 0.73
CA VAL A 28 -5.48 -5.15 1.85
C VAL A 28 -5.43 -4.15 2.99
N ASP A 29 -5.62 -4.64 4.21
CA ASP A 29 -5.36 -3.89 5.43
C ASP A 29 -3.88 -4.01 5.80
N ILE A 30 -3.18 -2.88 5.83
CA ILE A 30 -1.74 -2.88 6.06
C ILE A 30 -1.34 -2.69 7.53
N ARG A 31 -2.30 -2.43 8.44
CA ARG A 31 -2.02 -2.24 9.87
C ARG A 31 -1.17 -3.36 10.50
N PRO A 32 -1.34 -4.65 10.14
CA PRO A 32 -0.51 -5.73 10.68
C PRO A 32 0.99 -5.62 10.34
N PHE A 33 1.36 -4.82 9.33
CA PHE A 33 2.73 -4.64 8.85
C PHE A 33 3.40 -3.36 9.35
N LEU A 34 2.64 -2.42 9.94
CA LEU A 34 3.15 -1.16 10.49
C LEU A 34 3.85 -1.37 11.84
N LYS A 35 4.98 -2.08 11.82
CA LYS A 35 5.72 -2.52 13.01
C LYS A 35 7.07 -1.82 13.13
N GLY A 36 7.27 -1.15 14.26
CA GLY A 36 8.52 -0.46 14.58
C GLY A 36 8.45 1.05 14.33
N PRO A 37 9.42 1.81 14.86
CA PRO A 37 9.34 3.27 14.97
C PRO A 37 9.31 3.99 13.62
N GLY A 38 9.87 3.40 12.56
CA GLY A 38 9.85 3.98 11.21
C GLY A 38 8.45 4.09 10.59
N PHE A 39 7.48 3.32 11.10
CA PHE A 39 6.11 3.29 10.59
C PHE A 39 5.13 4.12 11.43
N GLU A 40 5.59 4.77 12.50
CA GLU A 40 4.72 5.55 13.38
C GLU A 40 3.93 6.65 12.64
N PRO A 41 4.52 7.41 11.70
CA PRO A 41 3.76 8.39 10.93
C PRO A 41 2.62 7.78 10.11
N LEU A 42 2.80 6.55 9.61
CA LEU A 42 1.79 5.87 8.81
C LEU A 42 0.57 5.42 9.61
N LYS A 43 0.58 5.53 10.95
CA LYS A 43 -0.60 5.28 11.80
C LYS A 43 -1.59 6.45 11.80
N ASP A 44 -1.17 7.65 11.39
CA ASP A 44 -2.08 8.77 11.16
C ASP A 44 -2.75 8.60 9.79
N PRO A 45 -4.09 8.45 9.72
CA PRO A 45 -4.80 8.33 8.45
C PRO A 45 -4.55 9.50 7.49
N ASN A 46 -4.29 10.71 7.99
CA ASN A 46 -4.03 11.89 7.16
C ASN A 46 -2.65 11.80 6.49
N PHE A 47 -1.66 11.26 7.21
CA PHE A 47 -0.34 10.99 6.67
C PHE A 47 -0.38 9.81 5.70
N PHE A 48 -1.05 8.71 6.07
CA PHE A 48 -1.20 7.51 5.24
C PHE A 48 -1.81 7.80 3.86
N ARG A 49 -2.78 8.71 3.75
CA ARG A 49 -3.40 9.07 2.46
C ARG A 49 -2.43 9.70 1.46
N GLN A 50 -1.22 10.06 1.89
CA GLN A 50 -0.18 10.60 1.02
C GLN A 50 0.66 9.51 0.35
N VAL A 51 0.56 8.26 0.82
CA VAL A 51 1.32 7.12 0.28
C VAL A 51 1.03 6.93 -1.21
N LYS A 52 2.08 6.73 -1.99
CA LYS A 52 2.01 6.44 -3.42
C LYS A 52 2.92 5.28 -3.78
N ALA A 53 2.58 4.57 -4.84
CA ALA A 53 3.53 3.66 -5.46
C ALA A 53 4.61 4.47 -6.19
N ASP A 54 5.86 4.18 -5.90
CA ASP A 54 6.99 4.62 -6.70
C ASP A 54 6.98 3.86 -8.05
N PRO A 55 6.98 4.56 -9.19
CA PRO A 55 6.86 3.92 -10.50
C PRO A 55 8.11 3.15 -10.94
N GLU A 56 9.28 3.43 -10.36
CA GLU A 56 10.55 2.79 -10.73
C GLU A 56 10.82 1.56 -9.86
N THR A 57 10.64 1.69 -8.55
CA THR A 57 10.94 0.63 -7.58
C THR A 57 9.76 -0.27 -7.27
N ARG A 58 8.53 0.15 -7.64
CA ARG A 58 7.26 -0.50 -7.27
C ARG A 58 7.09 -0.67 -5.76
N THR A 59 7.74 0.20 -4.96
CA THR A 59 7.57 0.26 -3.50
C THR A 59 6.63 1.39 -3.10
N MET A 60 6.20 1.40 -1.83
CA MET A 60 5.45 2.53 -1.28
C MET A 60 6.40 3.62 -0.80
N ILE A 61 6.12 4.87 -1.19
CA ILE A 61 6.77 6.09 -0.70
C ILE A 61 5.75 7.06 -0.10
#